data_AF-A0A6A9QNY8-F1
#
_entry.id   AF-A0A6A9QNY8-F1
#
_cell.length_a   1.000
_cell.length_b   1.000
_cell.length_c   1.000
_cell.angle_alpha   90.00
_cell.angle_beta   90.00
_cell.angle_gamma   90.00
#
_symmetry.space_group_name_H-M   'P 1'
#
loop_
_entity.id
_entity.type
_entity.pdbx_description
1 polymer ?
#
loop_
_entity_poly.entity_id
_entity_poly.type
_entity_poly.pdbx_seq_one_letter_code
_entity_poly.pdbx_strand_id
1 'polypeptide(L)'
;MKYFKYAFTSMLKNKRTLVWPLFLSFLFESLFTFYLAHVGGLINRTVVLNASSAMFSMIVMFAMSVASVAIGRSFVDQSRSFGYLFKFSRLNPWAYVIQFTLAIVFPFLLIGLSFIIITSLLFYVKFGLFVLPDNMLGALFTSLLAGLILFELTVLSNGIFLRLQGRKNINFIQFLPIFLYLALDWSIVETGTHGSFYYASPFLSTTYLITYSFTDSRTFFADTLTPYRFSIELSILSGIFWIFVLLIVNPLIIEAIHLTPEGEERVI
;
A
#
# COMPACT_ATOMS: atom_id res chain seq x y z
N MET A 1 12.81 21.15 0.61
CA MET A 1 13.65 20.44 -0.40
C MET A 1 14.85 19.70 0.18
N LYS A 2 15.61 20.24 1.16
CA LYS A 2 16.74 19.48 1.76
C LYS A 2 16.30 18.16 2.41
N TYR A 3 15.16 18.15 3.12
CA TYR A 3 14.60 16.94 3.73
C TYR A 3 14.12 15.93 2.67
N PHE A 4 13.37 16.36 1.65
CA PHE A 4 12.99 15.49 0.53
C PHE A 4 14.19 14.76 -0.08
N LYS A 5 15.28 15.47 -0.42
CA LYS A 5 16.48 14.84 -1.01
C LYS A 5 17.09 13.79 -0.08
N TYR A 6 17.14 14.08 1.23
CA TYR A 6 17.61 13.14 2.24
C TYR A 6 16.73 11.90 2.31
N ALA A 7 15.41 12.08 2.48
CA ALA A 7 14.43 11.01 2.57
C ALA A 7 14.47 10.13 1.30
N PHE A 8 14.40 10.74 0.13
CA PHE A 8 14.47 10.04 -1.16
C PHE A 8 15.72 9.18 -1.31
N THR A 9 16.89 9.75 -1.01
CA THR A 9 18.16 9.02 -1.11
C THR A 9 18.25 7.89 -0.07
N SER A 10 17.75 8.13 1.13
CA SER A 10 17.71 7.13 2.21
C SER A 10 16.83 5.94 1.84
N MET A 11 15.63 6.19 1.30
CA MET A 11 14.68 5.14 0.91
C MET A 11 15.21 4.26 -0.22
N LEU A 12 15.88 4.85 -1.22
CA LEU A 12 16.48 4.10 -2.32
C LEU A 12 17.69 3.25 -1.90
N LYS A 13 18.50 3.73 -0.96
CA LYS A 13 19.67 2.99 -0.48
C LYS A 13 19.31 1.91 0.54
N ASN A 14 18.21 2.08 1.25
CA ASN A 14 17.80 1.13 2.26
C ASN A 14 17.25 -0.14 1.60
N LYS A 15 17.98 -1.25 1.74
CA LYS A 15 17.56 -2.56 1.21
C LYS A 15 16.22 -3.01 1.78
N ARG A 16 15.86 -2.57 3.00
CA ARG A 16 14.58 -2.92 3.65
C ARG A 16 13.36 -2.36 2.95
N THR A 17 13.50 -1.26 2.22
CA THR A 17 12.39 -0.59 1.53
C THR A 17 11.99 -1.25 0.23
N LEU A 18 12.94 -1.87 -0.48
CA LEU A 18 12.72 -2.43 -1.82
C LEU A 18 12.94 -3.94 -1.84
N VAL A 19 14.08 -4.42 -1.35
CA VAL A 19 14.46 -5.83 -1.49
C VAL A 19 13.53 -6.74 -0.69
N TRP A 20 13.23 -6.40 0.57
CA TRP A 20 12.41 -7.24 1.43
C TRP A 20 10.94 -7.31 0.98
N PRO A 21 10.26 -6.18 0.66
CA PRO A 21 8.90 -6.23 0.12
C PRO A 21 8.82 -7.00 -1.20
N LEU A 22 9.77 -6.79 -2.11
CA LEU A 22 9.84 -7.52 -3.38
C LEU A 22 10.06 -9.03 -3.15
N PHE A 23 11.04 -9.39 -2.32
CA PHE A 23 11.39 -10.79 -2.07
C PHE A 23 10.27 -11.56 -1.37
N LEU A 24 9.74 -11.01 -0.28
CA LEU A 24 8.66 -11.65 0.49
C LEU A 24 7.42 -11.85 -0.40
N SER A 25 7.03 -10.80 -1.12
CA SER A 25 5.83 -10.84 -1.95
C SER A 25 6.05 -11.73 -3.18
N PHE A 26 7.25 -11.77 -3.76
CA PHE A 26 7.60 -12.76 -4.79
C PHE A 26 7.45 -14.21 -4.30
N LEU A 27 7.89 -14.51 -3.07
CA LEU A 27 7.71 -15.85 -2.50
C LEU A 27 6.22 -16.18 -2.34
N PHE A 28 5.41 -15.27 -1.82
CA PHE A 28 3.97 -15.49 -1.74
C PHE A 28 3.35 -15.65 -3.13
N GLU A 29 3.67 -14.78 -4.08
CA GLU A 29 3.13 -14.86 -5.43
C GLU A 29 3.48 -16.16 -6.13
N SER A 30 4.71 -16.64 -6.00
CA SER A 30 5.12 -17.93 -6.55
C SER A 30 4.34 -19.08 -5.90
N LEU A 31 4.20 -19.08 -4.58
CA LEU A 31 3.38 -20.07 -3.87
C LEU A 31 1.93 -20.03 -4.36
N PHE A 32 1.28 -18.87 -4.35
CA PHE A 32 -0.11 -18.73 -4.78
C PHE A 32 -0.29 -19.07 -6.26
N THR A 33 0.60 -18.61 -7.13
CA THR A 33 0.52 -18.86 -8.57
C THR A 33 0.70 -20.34 -8.85
N PHE A 34 1.70 -21.02 -8.30
CA PHE A 34 1.94 -22.44 -8.61
C PHE A 34 1.01 -23.39 -7.85
N TYR A 35 0.75 -23.14 -6.56
CA TYR A 35 0.00 -24.04 -5.70
C TYR A 35 -1.52 -23.77 -5.70
N LEU A 36 -1.96 -22.51 -5.81
CA LEU A 36 -3.38 -22.16 -5.61
C LEU A 36 -4.11 -21.78 -6.88
N ALA A 37 -3.42 -21.23 -7.89
CA ALA A 37 -4.07 -20.89 -9.17
C ALA A 37 -4.41 -22.16 -9.97
N HIS A 38 -5.55 -22.76 -9.68
CA HIS A 38 -6.10 -23.85 -10.47
C HIS A 38 -7.08 -23.27 -11.50
N VAL A 39 -6.64 -23.21 -12.74
CA VAL A 39 -7.53 -22.87 -13.86
C VAL A 39 -8.16 -24.18 -14.35
N GLY A 40 -9.41 -24.43 -13.94
CA GLY A 40 -10.19 -25.55 -14.46
C GLY A 40 -10.67 -25.27 -15.89
N GLY A 41 -10.61 -26.27 -16.77
CA GLY A 41 -11.11 -26.17 -18.14
C GLY A 41 -10.07 -25.75 -19.20
N LEU A 42 -10.54 -25.17 -20.31
CA LEU A 42 -9.70 -24.72 -21.43
C LEU A 42 -8.88 -23.49 -21.03
N ILE A 43 -7.55 -23.64 -21.00
CA ILE A 43 -6.62 -22.54 -20.79
C ILE A 43 -6.69 -21.62 -22.01
N ASN A 44 -7.29 -20.45 -21.82
CA ASN A 44 -7.35 -19.38 -22.82
C ASN A 44 -6.85 -18.07 -22.22
N ARG A 45 -6.42 -17.12 -23.07
CA ARG A 45 -5.86 -15.83 -22.69
C ARG A 45 -6.73 -15.09 -21.68
N THR A 46 -8.04 -15.05 -21.88
CA THR A 46 -8.98 -14.33 -20.99
C THR A 46 -8.99 -14.90 -19.57
N VAL A 47 -8.93 -16.22 -19.43
CA VAL A 47 -8.94 -16.86 -18.11
C VAL A 47 -7.63 -16.61 -17.38
N VAL A 48 -6.51 -16.71 -18.11
CA VAL A 48 -5.18 -16.39 -17.56
C VAL A 48 -5.08 -14.91 -17.18
N LEU A 49 -5.61 -14.00 -18.00
CA LEU A 49 -5.67 -12.55 -17.73
C LEU A 49 -6.47 -12.23 -16.46
N ASN A 50 -7.62 -12.86 -16.27
CA ASN A 50 -8.42 -12.67 -15.07
C ASN A 50 -7.70 -13.21 -13.82
N ALA A 51 -7.13 -14.41 -13.91
CA ALA A 51 -6.38 -15.00 -12.80
C ALA A 51 -5.12 -14.18 -12.44
N SER A 52 -4.39 -13.70 -13.44
CA SER A 52 -3.21 -12.84 -13.22
C SER A 52 -3.60 -11.48 -12.65
N SER A 53 -4.74 -10.92 -13.06
CA SER A 53 -5.24 -9.65 -12.51
C SER A 53 -5.57 -9.71 -11.02
N ALA A 54 -6.23 -10.80 -10.58
CA ALA A 54 -6.56 -11.02 -9.18
C ALA A 54 -5.30 -11.25 -8.34
N MET A 55 -4.34 -12.02 -8.89
CA MET A 55 -3.06 -12.23 -8.25
C MET A 55 -2.27 -10.93 -8.12
N PHE A 56 -2.17 -10.16 -9.21
CA PHE A 56 -1.47 -8.88 -9.25
C PHE A 56 -2.07 -7.89 -8.24
N SER A 57 -3.39 -7.75 -8.18
CA SER A 57 -4.04 -6.84 -7.22
C SER A 57 -3.73 -7.22 -5.77
N MET A 58 -3.83 -8.51 -5.42
CA MET A 58 -3.54 -8.98 -4.06
C MET A 58 -2.07 -8.80 -3.70
N ILE A 59 -1.17 -9.20 -4.60
CA ILE A 59 0.26 -9.22 -4.30
C ILE A 59 0.87 -7.81 -4.30
N VAL A 60 0.43 -6.94 -5.21
CA VAL A 60 0.98 -5.58 -5.26
C VAL A 60 0.54 -4.81 -4.01
N MET A 61 -0.72 -4.95 -3.57
CA MET A 61 -1.22 -4.38 -2.31
C MET A 61 -0.43 -4.94 -1.11
N PHE A 62 -0.20 -6.25 -1.08
CA PHE A 62 0.62 -6.86 -0.03
C PHE A 62 2.06 -6.31 -0.03
N ALA A 63 2.71 -6.23 -1.19
CA ALA A 63 4.06 -5.67 -1.33
C ALA A 63 4.12 -4.21 -0.89
N MET A 64 3.14 -3.39 -1.28
CA MET A 64 3.02 -2.00 -0.85
C MET A 64 2.83 -1.89 0.66
N SER A 65 2.06 -2.80 1.27
CA SER A 65 1.82 -2.81 2.71
C SER A 65 3.11 -3.12 3.48
N VAL A 66 3.87 -4.14 3.06
CA VAL A 66 5.17 -4.50 3.66
C VAL A 66 6.20 -3.39 3.47
N ALA A 67 6.24 -2.76 2.29
CA ALA A 67 7.09 -1.61 2.03
C ALA A 67 6.71 -0.41 2.92
N SER A 68 5.41 -0.15 3.09
CA SER A 68 4.89 0.91 3.95
C SER A 68 5.33 0.72 5.41
N VAL A 69 5.33 -0.51 5.92
CA VAL A 69 5.85 -0.85 7.25
C VAL A 69 7.35 -0.55 7.38
N ALA A 70 8.15 -1.00 6.39
CA ALA A 70 9.59 -0.77 6.38
C ALA A 70 9.93 0.73 6.32
N ILE A 71 9.20 1.51 5.51
CA ILE A 71 9.35 2.97 5.42
C ILE A 71 8.88 3.63 6.72
N GLY A 72 7.72 3.22 7.24
CA GLY A 72 7.13 3.72 8.48
C GLY A 72 8.05 3.54 9.69
N ARG A 73 8.97 2.57 9.66
CA ARG A 73 10.02 2.48 10.67
C ARG A 73 10.91 3.73 10.74
N SER A 74 11.22 4.30 9.58
CA SER A 74 12.02 5.54 9.51
C SER A 74 11.29 6.72 10.15
N PHE A 75 9.96 6.77 10.05
CA PHE A 75 9.14 7.76 10.76
C PHE A 75 9.25 7.58 12.28
N VAL A 76 9.12 6.35 12.78
CA VAL A 76 9.25 6.02 14.21
C VAL A 76 10.65 6.29 14.77
N ASP A 77 11.68 6.18 13.95
CA ASP A 77 13.04 6.51 14.37
C ASP A 77 13.29 8.02 14.37
N GLN A 78 12.73 8.75 13.39
CA GLN A 78 12.80 10.22 13.32
C GLN A 78 11.96 10.91 14.40
N SER A 79 10.92 10.25 14.92
CA SER A 79 10.00 10.86 15.89
C SER A 79 10.70 11.33 17.16
N ARG A 80 11.80 10.68 17.56
CA ARG A 80 12.64 11.11 18.72
C ARG A 80 13.19 12.53 18.56
N SER A 81 13.41 12.94 17.32
CA SER A 81 14.03 14.22 17.01
C SER A 81 13.03 15.27 16.55
N PHE A 82 11.73 14.96 16.47
CA PHE A 82 10.71 15.92 15.99
C PHE A 82 10.69 17.21 16.81
N GLY A 83 10.81 17.12 18.13
CA GLY A 83 10.87 18.32 18.98
C GLY A 83 12.01 19.28 18.61
N TYR A 84 13.19 18.75 18.33
CA TYR A 84 14.34 19.55 17.88
C TYR A 84 14.20 19.96 16.41
N LEU A 85 13.74 19.05 15.56
CA LEU A 85 13.60 19.25 14.12
C LEU A 85 12.63 20.38 13.82
N PHE A 86 11.48 20.42 14.47
CA PHE A 86 10.46 21.45 14.22
C PHE A 86 10.76 22.77 14.94
N LYS A 87 11.43 22.73 16.09
CA LYS A 87 11.81 23.94 16.83
C LYS A 87 12.99 24.69 16.22
N PHE A 88 14.01 23.96 15.72
CA PHE A 88 15.28 24.55 15.29
C PHE A 88 15.50 24.52 13.77
N SER A 89 14.54 24.01 12.98
CA SER A 89 14.61 24.05 11.52
C SER A 89 13.39 24.75 10.92
N ARG A 90 13.44 25.02 9.61
CA ARG A 90 12.28 25.54 8.84
C ARG A 90 11.26 24.46 8.48
N LEU A 91 11.41 23.24 8.98
CA LEU A 91 10.47 22.15 8.72
C LEU A 91 9.35 22.21 9.74
N ASN A 92 8.10 22.22 9.27
CA ASN A 92 6.91 22.05 10.10
C ASN A 92 6.29 20.66 9.85
N PRO A 93 5.37 20.18 10.69
CA PRO A 93 4.74 18.87 10.53
C PRO A 93 4.11 18.65 9.15
N TRP A 94 3.45 19.68 8.60
CA TRP A 94 2.86 19.66 7.26
C TRP A 94 3.89 19.43 6.16
N ALA A 95 4.94 20.25 6.12
CA ALA A 95 6.01 20.13 5.13
C ALA A 95 6.83 18.86 5.32
N TYR A 96 6.89 18.31 6.53
CA TYR A 96 7.48 17.00 6.82
C TYR A 96 6.68 15.91 6.12
N VAL A 97 5.37 15.78 6.41
CA VAL A 97 4.50 14.74 5.83
C VAL A 97 4.55 14.83 4.31
N ILE A 98 4.27 15.99 3.72
CA ILE A 98 4.27 16.15 2.26
C ILE A 98 5.61 15.73 1.64
N GLN A 99 6.74 16.17 2.19
CA GLN A 99 8.05 15.78 1.65
C GLN A 99 8.36 14.29 1.87
N PHE A 100 7.85 13.69 2.94
CA PHE A 100 8.02 12.28 3.25
C PHE A 100 7.18 11.40 2.31
N THR A 101 5.92 11.75 2.08
CA THR A 101 5.02 11.13 1.09
C THR A 101 5.56 11.26 -0.33
N LEU A 102 6.07 12.44 -0.72
CA LEU A 102 6.65 12.62 -2.04
C LEU A 102 7.92 11.76 -2.25
N ALA A 103 8.71 11.55 -1.19
CA ALA A 103 9.95 10.78 -1.28
C ALA A 103 9.73 9.29 -1.58
N ILE A 104 8.54 8.76 -1.31
CA ILE A 104 8.22 7.33 -1.46
C ILE A 104 7.46 6.99 -2.75
N VAL A 105 6.99 8.01 -3.49
CA VAL A 105 6.29 7.84 -4.78
C VAL A 105 7.13 6.97 -5.73
N PHE A 106 8.41 7.29 -5.87
CA PHE A 106 9.29 6.56 -6.80
C PHE A 106 9.57 5.12 -6.35
N PRO A 107 9.91 4.82 -5.08
CA PRO A 107 9.93 3.45 -4.57
C PRO A 107 8.66 2.65 -4.87
N PHE A 108 7.47 3.23 -4.68
CA PHE A 108 6.21 2.53 -4.98
C PHE A 108 6.00 2.30 -6.48
N LEU A 109 6.37 3.25 -7.33
CA LEU A 109 6.35 3.02 -8.79
C LEU A 109 7.28 1.86 -9.19
N LEU A 110 8.48 1.76 -8.59
CA LEU A 110 9.39 0.64 -8.84
C LEU A 110 8.81 -0.70 -8.39
N ILE A 111 8.16 -0.75 -7.22
CA ILE A 111 7.50 -1.97 -6.73
C ILE A 111 6.37 -2.37 -7.69
N GLY A 112 5.49 -1.43 -8.07
CA GLY A 112 4.40 -1.68 -9.01
C GLY A 112 4.91 -2.21 -10.36
N LEU A 113 5.93 -1.56 -10.93
CA LEU A 113 6.54 -2.00 -12.19
C LEU A 113 7.17 -3.40 -12.08
N SER A 114 7.85 -3.68 -10.97
CA SER A 114 8.45 -4.98 -10.73
C SER A 114 7.39 -6.08 -10.69
N PHE A 115 6.27 -5.84 -10.00
CA PHE A 115 5.19 -6.84 -9.91
C PHE A 115 4.43 -7.04 -11.22
N ILE A 116 4.28 -6.01 -12.06
CA ILE A 116 3.74 -6.23 -13.42
C ILE A 116 4.59 -7.27 -14.16
N ILE A 117 5.92 -7.12 -14.13
CA ILE A 117 6.85 -8.03 -14.81
C ILE A 117 6.84 -9.41 -14.16
N ILE A 118 6.93 -9.48 -12.83
CA ILE A 118 6.96 -10.73 -12.06
C ILE A 118 5.69 -11.53 -12.30
N THR A 119 4.50 -10.94 -12.14
CA THR A 119 3.22 -11.62 -12.37
C THR A 119 3.14 -12.17 -13.78
N SER A 120 3.48 -11.35 -14.78
CA SER A 120 3.43 -11.77 -16.18
C SER A 120 4.37 -12.95 -16.47
N LEU A 121 5.57 -12.95 -15.88
CA LEU A 121 6.54 -14.04 -16.01
C LEU A 121 6.09 -15.32 -15.30
N LEU A 122 5.58 -15.22 -14.06
CA LEU A 122 5.13 -16.38 -13.29
C LEU A 122 3.95 -17.08 -13.99
N PHE A 123 3.00 -16.32 -14.51
CA PHE A 123 1.88 -16.88 -15.28
C PHE A 123 2.31 -17.44 -16.63
N TYR A 124 3.30 -16.83 -17.30
CA TYR A 124 3.89 -17.41 -18.50
C TYR A 124 4.57 -18.75 -18.21
N VAL A 125 5.36 -18.86 -17.14
CA VAL A 125 6.01 -20.12 -16.76
C VAL A 125 4.99 -21.20 -16.41
N LYS A 126 3.88 -20.85 -15.73
CA LYS A 126 2.87 -21.83 -15.33
C LYS A 126 1.94 -22.26 -16.46
N PHE A 127 1.43 -21.31 -17.25
CA PHE A 127 0.35 -21.55 -18.22
C PHE A 127 0.78 -21.40 -19.68
N GLY A 128 2.04 -21.03 -19.95
CA GLY A 128 2.57 -20.81 -21.30
C GLY A 128 2.06 -19.54 -21.98
N LEU A 129 1.31 -18.69 -21.27
CA LEU A 129 0.70 -17.47 -21.81
C LEU A 129 1.24 -16.24 -21.09
N PHE A 130 1.90 -15.37 -21.86
CA PHE A 130 2.40 -14.10 -21.36
C PHE A 130 1.29 -13.05 -21.45
N VAL A 131 0.95 -12.48 -20.31
CA VAL A 131 -0.18 -11.55 -20.20
C VAL A 131 0.24 -10.32 -19.42
N LEU A 132 0.07 -9.15 -20.03
CA LEU A 132 0.32 -7.84 -19.43
C LEU A 132 -1.01 -7.16 -19.08
N PRO A 133 -0.98 -6.15 -18.18
CA PRO A 133 -2.13 -5.29 -17.96
C PRO A 133 -2.59 -4.61 -19.26
N ASP A 134 -3.88 -4.62 -19.55
CA ASP A 134 -4.43 -3.92 -20.72
C ASP A 134 -4.18 -2.40 -20.64
N ASN A 135 -4.17 -1.83 -19.43
CA ASN A 135 -3.76 -0.45 -19.18
C ASN A 135 -2.59 -0.39 -18.18
N MET A 136 -1.36 -0.50 -18.70
CA MET A 136 -0.14 -0.50 -17.88
C MET A 136 0.04 0.79 -17.06
N LEU A 137 -0.30 1.96 -17.63
CA LEU A 137 -0.22 3.23 -16.91
C LEU A 137 -1.27 3.31 -15.79
N GLY A 138 -2.47 2.82 -16.06
CA GLY A 138 -3.52 2.64 -15.05
C GLY A 138 -3.03 1.78 -13.90
N ALA A 139 -2.45 0.61 -14.20
CA ALA A 139 -1.97 -0.34 -13.20
C ALA A 139 -0.87 0.25 -12.31
N LEU A 140 0.06 1.01 -12.89
CA LEU A 140 1.10 1.73 -12.14
C LEU A 140 0.51 2.83 -11.26
N PHE A 141 -0.42 3.63 -11.80
CA PHE A 141 -1.05 4.71 -11.07
C PHE A 141 -1.90 4.20 -9.88
N THR A 142 -2.68 3.14 -10.10
CA THR A 142 -3.52 2.55 -9.04
C THR A 142 -2.68 1.82 -8.00
N SER A 143 -1.57 1.19 -8.39
CA SER A 143 -0.57 0.64 -7.45
C SER A 143 0.08 1.73 -6.61
N LEU A 144 0.37 2.90 -7.20
CA LEU A 144 0.88 4.06 -6.46
C LEU A 144 -0.16 4.57 -5.46
N LEU A 145 -1.43 4.74 -5.88
CA LEU A 145 -2.51 5.16 -4.98
C LEU A 145 -2.63 4.20 -3.78
N ALA A 146 -2.66 2.90 -4.03
CA ALA A 146 -2.66 1.86 -3.02
C ALA A 146 -1.50 2.00 -2.03
N GLY A 147 -0.27 2.15 -2.55
CA GLY A 147 0.91 2.35 -1.71
C GLY A 147 0.83 3.60 -0.85
N LEU A 148 0.40 4.73 -1.41
CA LEU A 148 0.24 5.98 -0.67
C LEU A 148 -0.78 5.85 0.46
N ILE A 149 -1.93 5.22 0.20
CA ILE A 149 -2.96 4.97 1.23
C ILE A 149 -2.39 4.12 2.37
N LEU A 150 -1.77 2.99 2.04
CA LEU A 150 -1.19 2.07 3.03
C LEU A 150 -0.08 2.75 3.84
N PHE A 151 0.74 3.56 3.19
CA PHE A 151 1.78 4.32 3.83
C PHE A 151 1.24 5.38 4.77
N GLU A 152 0.31 6.22 4.33
CA GLU A 152 -0.25 7.26 5.16
C GLU A 152 -1.03 6.67 6.34
N LEU A 153 -1.71 5.53 6.16
CA LEU A 153 -2.29 4.75 7.26
C LEU A 153 -1.23 4.20 8.22
N THR A 154 -0.05 3.81 7.71
CA THR A 154 1.08 3.38 8.54
C THR A 154 1.65 4.55 9.35
N VAL A 155 1.76 5.74 8.76
CA VAL A 155 2.17 6.95 9.48
C VAL A 155 1.12 7.30 10.53
N LEU A 156 -0.16 7.23 10.19
CA LEU A 156 -1.27 7.49 11.10
C LEU A 156 -1.25 6.57 12.31
N SER A 157 -1.23 5.25 12.09
CA SER A 157 -1.23 4.27 13.17
C SER A 157 -0.01 4.46 14.06
N ASN A 158 1.19 4.58 13.48
CA ASN A 158 2.39 4.86 14.25
C ASN A 158 2.27 6.16 15.05
N GLY A 159 1.75 7.23 14.45
CA GLY A 159 1.62 8.52 15.10
C GLY A 159 0.65 8.50 16.29
N ILE A 160 -0.53 7.87 16.12
CA ILE A 160 -1.52 7.72 17.19
C ILE A 160 -0.92 6.98 18.38
N PHE A 161 -0.28 5.84 18.13
CA PHE A 161 0.25 5.03 19.22
C PHE A 161 1.51 5.62 19.85
N LEU A 162 2.38 6.26 19.06
CA LEU A 162 3.50 7.04 19.60
C LEU A 162 3.02 8.12 20.56
N ARG A 163 1.89 8.77 20.25
CA ARG A 163 1.28 9.76 21.13
C ARG A 163 0.66 9.16 22.38
N LEU A 164 -0.06 8.03 22.26
CA LEU A 164 -0.85 7.47 23.36
C LEU A 164 -0.05 6.57 24.31
N GLN A 165 0.91 5.81 23.79
CA GLN A 165 1.63 4.76 24.52
C GLN A 165 3.16 4.88 24.39
N GLY A 166 3.64 5.92 23.71
CA GLY A 166 5.05 6.03 23.34
C GLY A 166 5.45 4.88 22.43
N ARG A 167 6.61 4.28 22.68
CA ARG A 167 7.17 3.22 21.81
C ARG A 167 6.83 1.81 22.27
N LYS A 168 6.04 1.69 23.33
CA LYS A 168 5.55 0.39 23.80
C LYS A 168 4.76 -0.25 22.65
N ASN A 169 5.09 -1.50 22.32
CA ASN A 169 4.45 -2.28 21.26
C ASN A 169 4.56 -1.72 19.83
N ILE A 170 5.42 -0.74 19.53
CA ILE A 170 5.48 -0.11 18.21
C ILE A 170 5.81 -1.12 17.09
N ASN A 171 6.55 -2.18 17.42
CA ASN A 171 6.83 -3.27 16.49
C ASN A 171 5.56 -3.99 16.02
N PHE A 172 4.55 -4.15 16.87
CA PHE A 172 3.28 -4.79 16.52
C PHE A 172 2.37 -3.82 15.75
N ILE A 173 2.24 -2.59 16.23
CA ILE A 173 1.40 -1.54 15.64
C ILE A 173 1.81 -1.24 14.19
N GLN A 174 3.10 -1.31 13.90
CA GLN A 174 3.63 -1.14 12.56
C GLN A 174 3.01 -2.10 11.54
N PHE A 175 2.57 -3.30 11.94
CA PHE A 175 1.90 -4.26 11.05
C PHE A 175 0.38 -4.05 10.96
N LEU A 176 -0.22 -3.17 11.76
CA LEU A 176 -1.66 -2.92 11.75
C LEU A 176 -2.22 -2.59 10.36
N PRO A 177 -1.58 -1.75 9.53
CA PRO A 177 -2.06 -1.48 8.17
C PRO A 177 -2.12 -2.73 7.29
N ILE A 178 -1.20 -3.68 7.47
CA ILE A 178 -1.22 -4.97 6.76
C ILE A 178 -2.42 -5.80 7.21
N PHE A 179 -2.69 -5.88 8.52
CA PHE A 179 -3.84 -6.60 9.05
C PHE A 179 -5.16 -5.97 8.63
N LEU A 180 -5.26 -4.64 8.64
CA LEU A 180 -6.46 -3.92 8.19
C LEU A 180 -6.71 -4.14 6.70
N TYR A 181 -5.67 -4.06 5.88
CA TYR A 181 -5.76 -4.41 4.47
C TYR A 181 -6.26 -5.85 4.31
N LEU A 182 -5.59 -6.84 4.89
CA LEU A 182 -5.98 -8.25 4.73
C LEU A 182 -7.40 -8.50 5.24
N ALA A 183 -7.77 -7.98 6.42
CA ALA A 183 -9.10 -8.20 6.97
C ALA A 183 -10.20 -7.55 6.12
N LEU A 184 -9.99 -6.31 5.66
CA LEU A 184 -11.01 -5.56 4.93
C LEU A 184 -11.07 -5.97 3.45
N ASP A 185 -9.93 -6.22 2.81
CA ASP A 185 -9.87 -6.65 1.42
C ASP A 185 -10.34 -8.11 1.25
N TRP A 186 -9.96 -9.00 2.18
CA TRP A 186 -10.40 -10.40 2.14
C TRP A 186 -11.88 -10.57 2.49
N SER A 187 -12.45 -9.64 3.27
CA SER A 187 -13.90 -9.63 3.51
C SER A 187 -14.70 -9.55 2.21
N ILE A 188 -14.16 -9.00 1.11
CA ILE A 188 -14.84 -8.97 -0.19
C ILE A 188 -14.96 -10.36 -0.80
N VAL A 189 -13.87 -11.14 -0.73
CA VAL A 189 -13.82 -12.49 -1.33
C VAL A 189 -14.90 -13.37 -0.69
N GLU A 190 -15.20 -13.16 0.59
CA GLU A 190 -16.16 -13.98 1.32
C GLU A 190 -17.57 -13.38 1.46
N THR A 191 -17.73 -12.05 1.54
CA THR A 191 -19.02 -11.43 1.93
C THR A 191 -19.71 -10.62 0.83
N GLY A 192 -19.05 -10.33 -0.30
CA GLY A 192 -19.68 -9.62 -1.42
C GLY A 192 -20.22 -8.23 -1.03
N THR A 193 -19.38 -7.37 -0.44
CA THR A 193 -19.81 -6.02 -0.04
C THR A 193 -20.31 -5.24 -1.27
N HIS A 194 -21.60 -4.87 -1.28
CA HIS A 194 -22.25 -4.22 -2.42
C HIS A 194 -22.68 -2.78 -2.10
N GLY A 195 -22.77 -1.93 -3.12
CA GLY A 195 -23.35 -0.59 -3.02
C GLY A 195 -22.35 0.49 -2.56
N SER A 196 -22.84 1.57 -1.95
CA SER A 196 -22.02 2.75 -1.64
C SER A 196 -20.93 2.51 -0.59
N PHE A 197 -21.13 1.54 0.31
CA PHE A 197 -20.13 1.16 1.34
C PHE A 197 -18.80 0.68 0.74
N TYR A 198 -18.84 0.18 -0.48
CA TYR A 198 -17.64 -0.19 -1.23
C TYR A 198 -16.67 0.99 -1.38
N TYR A 199 -17.17 2.17 -1.75
CA TYR A 199 -16.35 3.37 -1.92
C TYR A 199 -15.92 3.99 -0.60
N ALA A 200 -16.52 3.58 0.53
CA ALA A 200 -16.08 4.03 1.84
C ALA A 200 -14.76 3.37 2.25
N SER A 201 -14.45 2.17 1.76
CA SER A 201 -13.19 1.51 2.07
C SER A 201 -12.12 1.83 1.03
N PRO A 202 -10.96 2.38 1.45
CA PRO A 202 -9.89 2.73 0.53
C PRO A 202 -9.25 1.51 -0.11
N PHE A 203 -9.21 0.37 0.60
CA PHE A 203 -8.58 -0.86 0.12
C PHE A 203 -9.35 -1.47 -1.05
N LEU A 204 -10.68 -1.62 -0.90
CA LEU A 204 -11.54 -2.25 -1.89
C LEU A 204 -11.55 -1.46 -3.21
N SER A 205 -11.65 -0.14 -3.08
CA SER A 205 -11.63 0.79 -4.22
C SER A 205 -10.31 0.66 -4.99
N THR A 206 -9.17 0.57 -4.30
CA THR A 206 -7.87 0.40 -4.96
C THR A 206 -7.67 -0.99 -5.56
N THR A 207 -8.06 -2.07 -4.86
CA THR A 207 -7.88 -3.45 -5.34
C THR A 207 -8.58 -3.64 -6.68
N TYR A 208 -9.83 -3.20 -6.80
CA TYR A 208 -10.59 -3.30 -8.06
C TYR A 208 -10.07 -2.38 -9.14
N LEU A 209 -9.60 -1.18 -8.81
CA LEU A 209 -8.96 -0.31 -9.80
C LEU A 209 -7.70 -0.96 -10.38
N ILE A 210 -6.94 -1.70 -9.55
CA ILE A 210 -5.81 -2.48 -10.01
C ILE A 210 -6.27 -3.63 -10.92
N THR A 211 -7.29 -4.39 -10.52
CA THR A 211 -7.86 -5.47 -11.34
C THR A 211 -8.42 -4.97 -12.68
N TYR A 212 -9.11 -3.83 -12.67
CA TYR A 212 -9.64 -3.17 -13.87
C TYR A 212 -8.52 -2.69 -14.78
N SER A 213 -7.46 -2.09 -14.23
CA SER A 213 -6.32 -1.68 -15.04
C SER A 213 -5.63 -2.87 -15.73
N PHE A 214 -5.79 -4.07 -15.18
CA PHE A 214 -5.26 -5.29 -15.77
C PHE A 214 -6.16 -5.90 -16.84
N THR A 215 -7.49 -5.86 -16.67
CA THR A 215 -8.48 -6.61 -17.50
C THR A 215 -9.39 -5.74 -18.37
N ASP A 216 -9.39 -4.42 -18.15
CA ASP A 216 -10.40 -3.45 -18.62
C ASP A 216 -11.86 -3.86 -18.26
N SER A 217 -12.02 -4.77 -17.30
CA SER A 217 -13.31 -5.29 -16.88
C SER A 217 -13.84 -4.55 -15.65
N ARG A 218 -15.08 -4.06 -15.74
CA ARG A 218 -15.79 -3.44 -14.61
C ARG A 218 -16.43 -4.47 -13.66
N THR A 219 -16.25 -5.76 -13.93
CA THR A 219 -16.74 -6.85 -13.08
C THR A 219 -15.57 -7.58 -12.44
N PHE A 220 -15.63 -7.76 -11.13
CA PHE A 220 -14.64 -8.52 -10.39
C PHE A 220 -15.01 -10.01 -10.40
N PHE A 221 -14.04 -10.84 -10.74
CA PHE A 221 -14.20 -12.29 -10.83
C PHE A 221 -13.62 -12.96 -9.58
N ALA A 222 -14.22 -12.69 -8.41
CA ALA A 222 -14.20 -13.63 -7.31
C ALA A 222 -15.58 -14.29 -7.26
N ASP A 223 -15.59 -15.60 -7.10
CA ASP A 223 -16.74 -16.50 -7.18
C ASP A 223 -17.96 -15.93 -6.44
N THR A 224 -18.81 -15.21 -7.18
CA THR A 224 -20.01 -14.61 -6.63
C THR A 224 -21.13 -14.84 -7.63
N LEU A 225 -22.19 -15.43 -7.11
CA LEU A 225 -23.49 -15.64 -7.76
C LEU A 225 -24.08 -14.36 -8.37
N THR A 226 -23.47 -13.19 -8.14
CA THR A 226 -23.85 -11.88 -8.65
C THR A 226 -22.62 -11.05 -9.04
N PRO A 227 -22.33 -10.87 -10.35
CA PRO A 227 -21.24 -10.00 -10.80
C PRO A 227 -21.52 -8.55 -10.39
N TYR A 228 -20.65 -7.98 -9.56
CA TYR A 228 -20.75 -6.59 -9.14
C TYR A 228 -20.10 -5.66 -10.16
N ARG A 229 -20.82 -4.61 -10.55
CA ARG A 229 -20.29 -3.52 -11.37
C ARG A 229 -19.99 -2.31 -10.49
N PHE A 230 -18.77 -1.79 -10.59
CA PHE A 230 -18.35 -0.58 -9.88
C PHE A 230 -18.10 0.57 -10.87
N SER A 231 -18.13 1.81 -10.38
CA SER A 231 -17.76 3.02 -11.11
C SER A 231 -16.28 3.31 -10.88
N ILE A 232 -15.54 3.40 -11.98
CA ILE A 232 -14.11 3.71 -11.98
C ILE A 232 -13.89 5.11 -11.41
N GLU A 233 -14.75 6.06 -11.80
CA GLU A 233 -14.70 7.45 -11.39
C GLU A 233 -14.85 7.58 -9.87
N LEU A 234 -15.86 6.91 -9.30
CA LEU A 234 -16.09 6.90 -7.85
C LEU A 234 -14.95 6.20 -7.08
N SER A 235 -14.38 5.12 -7.62
CA SER A 235 -13.24 4.45 -6.98
C SER A 235 -11.99 5.33 -6.98
N ILE A 236 -11.71 6.06 -8.07
CA ILE A 236 -10.58 7.00 -8.13
C ILE A 236 -10.80 8.14 -7.14
N LEU A 237 -12.00 8.72 -7.12
CA LEU A 237 -12.36 9.78 -6.18
C LEU A 237 -12.24 9.31 -4.74
N SER A 238 -12.66 8.08 -4.42
CA SER A 238 -12.49 7.49 -3.09
C SER A 238 -11.02 7.37 -2.71
N GLY A 239 -10.17 6.82 -3.59
CA GLY A 239 -8.73 6.68 -3.32
C GLY A 239 -8.05 8.04 -3.07
N ILE A 240 -8.35 9.03 -3.91
CA ILE A 240 -7.83 10.40 -3.75
C ILE A 240 -8.35 11.04 -2.47
N PHE A 241 -9.64 10.88 -2.17
CA PHE A 241 -10.26 11.40 -0.96
C PHE A 241 -9.57 10.85 0.29
N TRP A 242 -9.32 9.55 0.35
CA TRP A 242 -8.63 8.93 1.49
C TRP A 242 -7.18 9.42 1.64
N ILE A 243 -6.43 9.57 0.55
CA ILE A 243 -5.09 10.18 0.60
C ILE A 243 -5.18 11.60 1.16
N PHE A 244 -6.13 12.40 0.68
CA PHE A 244 -6.30 13.78 1.15
C PHE A 244 -6.65 13.86 2.63
N VAL A 245 -7.59 13.04 3.09
CA VAL A 245 -7.96 12.94 4.51
C VAL A 245 -6.75 12.56 5.35
N LEU A 246 -5.98 11.54 4.95
CA LEU A 246 -4.82 11.09 5.71
C LEU A 246 -3.69 12.14 5.71
N LEU A 247 -3.46 12.83 4.59
CA LEU A 247 -2.50 13.93 4.49
C LEU A 247 -2.87 15.13 5.38
N ILE A 248 -4.14 15.33 5.70
CA ILE A 248 -4.59 16.35 6.65
C ILE A 248 -4.45 15.87 8.09
N VAL A 249 -4.83 14.63 8.37
CA VAL A 249 -4.87 14.09 9.74
C VAL A 249 -3.47 13.80 10.28
N ASN A 250 -2.55 13.30 9.45
CA ASN A 250 -1.20 12.93 9.86
C ASN A 250 -0.39 14.09 10.45
N PRO A 251 -0.30 15.28 9.80
CA PRO A 251 0.39 16.44 10.37
C PRO A 251 -0.15 16.84 11.75
N LEU A 252 -1.46 16.83 11.95
CA LEU A 252 -2.10 17.20 13.22
C LEU A 252 -1.69 16.25 14.35
N ILE A 253 -1.58 14.96 14.06
CA ILE A 253 -1.14 13.97 15.03
C ILE A 253 0.36 14.13 15.29
N ILE A 254 1.18 14.33 14.26
CA ILE A 254 2.63 14.53 14.38
C ILE A 254 2.96 15.78 15.21
N GLU A 255 2.21 16.87 15.02
CA GLU A 255 2.33 18.07 15.85
C GLU A 255 2.05 17.78 17.33
N ALA A 256 1.14 16.85 17.60
CA ALA A 256 0.80 16.41 18.94
C ALA A 256 1.73 15.31 19.51
N ILE A 257 2.60 14.69 18.71
CA ILE A 257 3.68 13.82 19.21
C ILE A 257 4.72 14.74 19.86
N HIS A 258 4.64 14.84 21.18
CA HIS A 258 5.20 15.95 21.92
C HIS A 258 6.69 16.25 21.68
N LEU A 259 6.95 17.56 21.73
CA LEU A 259 8.19 18.27 21.99
C LEU A 259 8.86 17.93 23.34
N THR A 260 8.46 16.84 24.02
CA THR A 260 8.99 16.43 25.33
C THR A 260 10.27 15.62 25.14
N PRO A 261 11.43 16.10 25.64
CA PRO A 261 12.68 15.37 25.54
C PRO A 261 12.61 14.04 26.31
N GLU A 262 13.18 12.97 25.76
CA GLU A 262 13.34 11.65 26.41
C GLU A 262 14.03 11.72 27.79
N GLY A 263 14.65 12.86 28.14
CA GLY A 263 15.25 13.11 29.45
C GLY A 263 14.24 13.17 30.61
N GLU A 264 12.98 13.51 30.36
CA GLU A 264 11.95 13.58 31.42
C GLU A 264 11.26 12.22 31.66
N GLU A 265 11.18 11.33 30.66
CA GLU A 265 10.60 9.98 30.81
C GLU A 265 11.45 9.03 31.66
N ARG A 266 12.74 9.34 31.89
CA ARG A 266 13.63 8.54 32.74
C ARG A 266 13.61 8.97 34.22
N VAL A 267 12.87 10.01 34.58
CA VAL A 267 12.88 10.62 35.92
C VAL A 267 11.57 10.34 36.70
N ILE A 268 10.65 9.54 36.13
CA ILE A 268 9.41 9.11 36.79
C ILE A 268 9.42 7.60 36.98
#